data_AF-A0A6L5BCQ3-F1
#
_entry.id   AF-A0A6L5BCQ3-F1
#
_cell.length_a   1.000
_cell.length_b   1.000
_cell.length_c   1.000
_cell.angle_alpha   90.00
_cell.angle_beta   90.00
_cell.angle_gamma   90.00
#
_symmetry.space_group_name_H-M   'P 1'
#
loop_
_entity.id
_entity.type
_entity.pdbx_description
1 polymer ?
#
loop_
_entity_poly.entity_id
_entity_poly.type
_entity_poly.pdbx_seq_one_letter_code
_entity_poly.pdbx_strand_id
1 'polypeptide(L)'
;MHPHADTIGKYEEALEKFESVLGSKPEYNEASVASYNVACCYSKLNQIQAGLSALEDALKSGFEDFKASQSPHNLRIRTDPDLENVRKSEKFNPLLKRFNESFINENAINAIKSLFGFGKK
;
A
#
# COMPACT_ATOMS: atom_id res chain seq x y z
N MET A 1 31.48 0.11 -15.37
CA MET A 1 30.38 -0.80 -15.01
C MET A 1 29.17 0.05 -14.70
N HIS A 2 28.07 -0.12 -15.43
CA HIS A 2 26.83 0.63 -15.21
C HIS A 2 26.08 0.01 -14.03
N PRO A 3 26.08 0.60 -12.82
CA PRO A 3 25.40 0.02 -11.66
C PRO A 3 23.87 -0.08 -11.82
N HIS A 4 23.31 0.58 -12.85
CA HIS A 4 21.88 0.59 -13.12
C HIS A 4 21.33 -0.73 -13.69
N ALA A 5 22.09 -1.43 -14.54
CA ALA A 5 21.59 -2.64 -15.22
C ALA A 5 21.37 -3.80 -14.24
N ASP A 6 22.33 -4.03 -13.33
CA ASP A 6 22.26 -5.12 -12.34
C ASP A 6 21.15 -4.90 -11.31
N THR A 7 20.81 -3.64 -11.02
CA THR A 7 19.70 -3.32 -10.10
C THR A 7 18.33 -3.54 -10.75
N ILE A 8 18.18 -3.21 -12.03
CA ILE A 8 16.93 -3.40 -12.77
C ILE A 8 16.56 -4.88 -12.83
N GLY A 9 17.52 -5.74 -13.21
CA GLY A 9 17.28 -7.19 -13.28
C GLY A 9 16.87 -7.79 -11.93
N LYS A 10 17.38 -7.28 -10.80
CA LYS A 10 16.98 -7.73 -9.45
C LYS A 10 15.55 -7.33 -9.09
N TYR A 11 15.08 -6.16 -9.53
CA TYR A 11 13.70 -5.76 -9.29
C TYR A 11 12.72 -6.57 -10.16
N GLU A 12 13.09 -6.88 -11.39
CA GLU A 12 12.31 -7.77 -12.26
C GLU A 12 12.22 -9.19 -11.67
N GLU A 13 13.33 -9.73 -11.18
CA GLU A 13 13.35 -11.03 -10.50
C GLU A 13 12.57 -11.03 -9.17
N ALA A 14 12.51 -9.89 -8.49
CA ALA A 14 11.69 -9.72 -7.30
C ALA A 14 10.20 -9.65 -7.64
N LEU A 15 9.84 -8.96 -8.72
CA LEU A 15 8.46 -8.91 -9.23
C LEU A 15 7.94 -10.31 -9.55
N GLU A 16 8.71 -11.13 -10.27
CA GLU A 16 8.31 -12.52 -10.58
C GLU A 16 8.01 -13.33 -9.30
N LYS A 17 8.84 -13.19 -8.27
CA LYS A 17 8.61 -13.86 -6.98
C LYS A 17 7.35 -13.37 -6.29
N PHE A 18 7.12 -12.06 -6.25
CA PHE A 18 5.92 -11.52 -5.61
C PHE A 18 4.64 -11.82 -6.39
N GLU A 19 4.69 -11.85 -7.72
CA GLU A 19 3.58 -12.28 -8.57
C GLU A 19 3.24 -13.75 -8.32
N SER A 20 4.24 -14.61 -8.12
CA SER A 20 4.03 -16.00 -7.72
C SER A 20 3.33 -16.10 -6.35
N VAL A 21 3.78 -15.32 -5.36
CA VAL A 21 3.14 -15.25 -4.03
C VAL A 21 1.69 -14.81 -4.17
N LEU A 22 1.42 -13.70 -4.85
CA LEU A 22 0.05 -13.21 -5.08
C LEU A 22 -0.83 -14.21 -5.84
N GLY A 23 -0.25 -14.93 -6.82
CA GLY A 23 -0.93 -15.99 -7.56
C GLY A 23 -1.31 -17.21 -6.72
N SER A 24 -0.59 -17.46 -5.63
CA SER A 24 -0.88 -18.55 -4.68
C SER A 24 -2.07 -18.28 -3.75
N LYS A 25 -2.71 -17.11 -3.86
CA LYS A 25 -3.81 -16.64 -2.99
C LYS A 25 -3.40 -16.67 -1.51
N PRO A 26 -2.41 -15.85 -1.14
CA PRO A 26 -1.90 -15.83 0.22
C PRO A 26 -2.93 -15.20 1.16
N GLU A 27 -2.75 -15.41 2.46
CA GLU A 27 -3.55 -14.75 3.49
C GLU A 27 -3.44 -13.22 3.35
N TYR A 28 -4.47 -12.47 3.77
CA TYR A 28 -4.55 -11.02 3.56
C TYR A 28 -3.29 -10.24 3.97
N ASN A 29 -2.66 -10.63 5.09
CA ASN A 29 -1.43 -9.99 5.58
C ASN A 29 -0.23 -10.21 4.66
N GLU A 30 -0.13 -11.39 4.04
CA GLU A 30 0.96 -11.71 3.13
C GLU A 30 0.72 -11.08 1.75
N ALA A 31 -0.53 -11.05 1.29
CA ALA A 31 -0.93 -10.31 0.08
C ALA A 31 -0.58 -8.83 0.20
N SER A 32 -0.90 -8.20 1.34
CA SER A 32 -0.67 -6.77 1.55
C SER A 32 0.81 -6.39 1.54
N VAL A 33 1.66 -7.22 2.17
CA VAL A 33 3.12 -7.05 2.17
C VAL A 33 3.71 -7.31 0.78
N ALA A 34 3.25 -8.34 0.08
CA ALA A 34 3.70 -8.63 -1.28
C ALA A 34 3.36 -7.49 -2.24
N SER A 35 2.12 -6.99 -2.24
CA SER A 35 1.70 -5.84 -3.06
C SER A 35 2.50 -4.56 -2.73
N TYR A 36 2.84 -4.33 -1.46
CA TYR A 36 3.71 -3.21 -1.08
C TYR A 36 5.11 -3.33 -1.71
N ASN A 37 5.71 -4.52 -1.64
CA ASN A 37 7.04 -4.74 -2.21
C ASN A 37 7.03 -4.65 -3.74
N VAL A 38 5.94 -5.07 -4.39
CA VAL A 38 5.71 -4.88 -5.83
C VAL A 38 5.66 -3.38 -6.16
N ALA A 39 4.99 -2.57 -5.34
CA ALA A 39 4.96 -1.11 -5.52
C ALA A 39 6.37 -0.48 -5.43
N CYS A 40 7.19 -0.94 -4.48
CA CYS A 40 8.59 -0.54 -4.36
C CYS A 40 9.41 -0.90 -5.60
N CYS A 41 9.27 -2.12 -6.11
CA CYS A 41 9.97 -2.58 -7.32
C CYS A 41 9.60 -1.73 -8.53
N TYR A 42 8.30 -1.52 -8.77
CA TYR A 42 7.84 -0.66 -9.87
C TYR A 42 8.29 0.79 -9.73
N SER A 43 8.33 1.33 -8.51
CA SER A 43 8.88 2.66 -8.25
C SER A 43 10.35 2.75 -8.65
N LYS A 44 11.18 1.76 -8.27
CA LYS A 44 12.60 1.72 -8.67
C LYS A 44 12.82 1.53 -10.16
N LEU A 45 11.90 0.83 -10.83
CA LEU A 45 11.87 0.69 -12.29
C LEU A 45 11.27 1.92 -13.01
N ASN A 46 10.90 2.97 -12.27
CA ASN A 46 10.24 4.18 -12.78
C ASN A 46 8.91 3.90 -13.50
N GLN A 47 8.26 2.78 -13.20
CA GLN A 47 6.94 2.39 -13.71
C GLN A 47 5.84 2.92 -12.80
N ILE A 48 5.64 4.24 -12.82
CA ILE A 48 4.84 4.97 -11.84
C ILE A 48 3.39 4.48 -11.73
N GLN A 49 2.72 4.22 -12.85
CA GLN A 49 1.31 3.78 -12.81
C GLN A 49 1.19 2.37 -12.21
N ALA A 50 2.08 1.44 -12.56
CA ALA A 50 2.10 0.10 -11.99
C ALA A 50 2.40 0.14 -10.48
N GLY A 51 3.34 1.00 -10.07
CA GLY A 51 3.65 1.21 -8.65
C GLY A 51 2.48 1.77 -7.85
N LEU A 52 1.72 2.72 -8.43
CA LEU A 52 0.50 3.24 -7.79
C LEU A 52 -0.60 2.18 -7.67
N SER A 53 -0.80 1.36 -8.71
CA SER A 53 -1.77 0.26 -8.67
C SER A 53 -1.41 -0.78 -7.59
N ALA A 54 -0.14 -1.21 -7.54
CA ALA A 54 0.31 -2.15 -6.53
C ALA A 54 0.23 -1.57 -5.11
N LEU A 55 0.51 -0.27 -4.94
CA LEU A 55 0.34 0.42 -3.66
C LEU A 55 -1.15 0.48 -3.26
N GLU A 56 -2.05 0.71 -4.21
CA GLU A 56 -3.49 0.66 -3.97
C GLU A 56 -3.95 -0.73 -3.51
N ASP A 57 -3.45 -1.80 -4.14
CA ASP A 57 -3.78 -3.18 -3.76
C ASP A 57 -3.24 -3.54 -2.38
N ALA A 58 -2.05 -3.05 -2.03
CA ALA A 58 -1.51 -3.17 -0.68
C ALA A 58 -2.46 -2.51 0.34
N LEU A 59 -2.86 -1.25 0.09
CA LEU A 59 -3.76 -0.51 0.97
C LEU A 59 -5.14 -1.18 1.11
N LYS A 60 -5.72 -1.68 0.01
CA LYS A 60 -6.99 -2.45 0.04
C LYS A 60 -6.87 -3.73 0.84
N SER A 61 -5.72 -4.39 0.79
CA SER A 61 -5.45 -5.62 1.54
C SER A 61 -5.12 -5.36 3.01
N GLY A 62 -5.27 -4.11 3.48
CA GLY A 62 -4.97 -3.75 4.86
C GLY A 62 -3.47 -3.67 5.13
N PHE A 63 -2.66 -3.28 4.14
CA PHE A 63 -1.27 -2.89 4.37
C PHE A 63 -1.26 -1.65 5.27
N GLU A 64 -1.37 -1.90 6.56
CA GLU A 64 -1.08 -0.97 7.61
C GLU A 64 0.38 -1.22 7.97
N ASP A 65 1.18 -0.14 8.00
CA ASP A 65 2.47 -0.18 8.67
C ASP A 65 2.25 -0.88 10.00
N PHE A 66 2.84 -2.06 10.21
CA PHE A 66 2.68 -2.86 11.43
C PHE A 66 3.10 -2.02 12.65
N LYS A 67 2.15 -1.23 13.16
CA LYS A 67 2.07 -0.52 14.44
C LYS A 67 0.79 0.32 14.43
N ALA A 68 -0.29 -0.40 14.74
CA ALA A 68 -1.34 0.00 15.66
C ALA A 68 -1.53 1.53 15.86
N SER A 69 -2.64 2.01 15.33
CA SER A 69 -3.59 2.92 15.97
C SER A 69 -3.16 4.31 16.47
N GLN A 70 -1.89 4.72 16.46
CA GLN A 70 -1.50 6.06 16.96
C GLN A 70 -0.29 6.71 16.27
N SER A 71 0.30 6.09 15.26
CA SER A 71 1.38 6.71 14.45
C SER A 71 0.76 7.41 13.23
N PRO A 72 1.27 8.57 12.77
CA PRO A 72 0.67 9.30 11.66
C PRO A 72 0.52 8.37 10.45
N HIS A 73 -0.73 8.03 10.13
CA HIS A 73 -1.13 7.04 9.13
C HIS A 73 -0.19 7.05 7.92
N ASN A 74 0.48 5.93 7.64
CA ASN A 74 1.32 5.71 6.45
C ASN A 74 2.69 6.40 6.45
N LEU A 75 3.39 6.46 7.60
CA LEU A 75 4.73 7.03 7.67
C LEU A 75 5.70 6.34 6.70
N ARG A 76 5.74 5.00 6.65
CA ARG A 76 6.63 4.27 5.75
C ARG A 76 6.32 4.57 4.29
N ILE A 77 5.04 4.51 3.89
CA ILE A 77 4.63 4.83 2.51
C ILE A 77 5.07 6.26 2.09
N ARG A 78 5.14 7.22 3.04
CA ARG A 78 5.56 8.61 2.78
C ARG A 78 7.07 8.84 2.82
N THR A 79 7.83 8.01 3.54
CA THR A 79 9.28 8.20 3.72
C THR A 79 10.13 7.15 3.02
N ASP A 80 9.55 6.05 2.56
CA ASP A 80 10.29 4.94 1.96
C ASP A 80 11.06 5.45 0.71
N PRO A 81 12.40 5.31 0.69
CA PRO A 81 13.21 5.67 -0.47
C PRO A 81 12.93 4.79 -1.68
N ASP A 82 12.36 3.59 -1.50
CA ASP A 82 12.01 2.70 -2.60
C ASP A 82 10.75 3.17 -3.31
N LEU A 83 9.87 3.89 -2.63
CA LEU A 83 8.70 4.55 -3.21
C LEU A 83 8.98 5.96 -3.74
N GLU A 84 10.23 6.45 -3.75
CA GLU A 84 10.54 7.84 -4.10
C GLU A 84 9.92 8.30 -5.43
N ASN A 85 10.00 7.49 -6.49
CA ASN A 85 9.48 7.85 -7.80
C ASN A 85 7.95 7.86 -7.81
N VAL A 86 7.31 6.89 -7.15
CA VAL A 86 5.85 6.86 -6.96
C VAL A 86 5.38 8.07 -6.14
N ARG A 87 6.11 8.45 -5.07
CA ARG A 87 5.79 9.62 -4.22
C ARG A 87 5.84 10.95 -4.95
N LYS A 88 6.67 11.07 -5.99
CA LYS A 88 6.74 12.27 -6.84
C LYS A 88 5.52 12.43 -7.76
N SER A 89 4.70 11.38 -7.92
CA SER A 89 3.49 11.44 -8.72
C SER A 89 2.43 12.31 -8.07
N GLU A 90 1.79 13.19 -8.86
CA GLU A 90 0.64 13.99 -8.43
C GLU A 90 -0.54 13.13 -7.96
N LYS A 91 -0.60 11.87 -8.41
CA LYS A 91 -1.65 10.90 -8.03
C LYS A 91 -1.43 10.25 -6.66
N PHE A 92 -0.23 10.36 -6.09
CA PHE A 92 0.10 9.72 -4.82
C PHE A 92 -0.71 10.26 -3.64
N ASN A 93 -0.77 11.59 -3.49
CA ASN A 93 -1.53 12.21 -2.40
C ASN A 93 -3.04 11.96 -2.50
N PRO A 94 -3.69 12.09 -3.68
CA PRO A 94 -5.08 11.68 -3.86
C PRO A 94 -5.36 10.22 -3.49
N LEU A 95 -4.47 9.29 -3.87
CA LEU A 95 -4.57 7.89 -3.51
C LEU A 95 -4.63 7.73 -1.99
N LEU A 96 -3.65 8.27 -1.25
CA LEU A 96 -3.63 8.16 0.21
C LEU A 96 -4.80 8.85 0.89
N LYS A 97 -5.25 10.01 0.37
CA LYS A 97 -6.40 10.74 0.91
C LYS A 97 -7.67 9.90 0.84
N ARG A 98 -7.90 9.19 -0.29
CA ARG A 98 -9.07 8.31 -0.46
C ARG A 98 -9.13 7.22 0.61
N PHE A 99 -8.00 6.60 0.93
CA PHE A 99 -7.96 5.56 1.97
C PHE A 99 -8.11 6.14 3.37
N ASN A 100 -7.43 7.26 3.67
CA ASN A 100 -7.58 7.94 4.97
C ASN A 100 -9.02 8.41 5.23
N GLU A 101 -9.71 8.98 4.24
CA GLU A 101 -11.10 9.41 4.37
C GLU A 101 -12.07 8.23 4.50
N SER A 102 -11.81 7.11 3.81
CA SER A 102 -12.62 5.89 3.94
C SER A 102 -12.60 5.35 5.37
N PHE A 103 -11.42 5.30 6.01
CA PHE A 103 -11.28 4.88 7.40
C PHE A 103 -11.98 5.84 8.38
N ILE A 104 -11.86 7.16 8.18
CA ILE A 104 -12.51 8.16 9.04
C ILE A 104 -14.04 8.06 8.91
N ASN A 105 -14.55 7.89 7.69
CA ASN A 105 -15.98 7.79 7.45
C ASN A 105 -16.58 6.51 8.06
N GLU A 106 -15.97 5.35 7.85
CA GLU A 106 -16.45 4.10 8.45
C GLU A 106 -16.39 4.12 9.98
N ASN A 107 -15.29 4.60 10.57
CA ASN A 107 -15.15 4.69 12.01
C ASN A 107 -16.14 5.68 12.63
N ALA A 108 -16.35 6.84 11.99
CA ALA A 108 -17.35 7.81 12.45
C ALA A 108 -18.77 7.25 12.37
N ILE A 109 -19.12 6.57 11.26
CA ILE A 109 -20.43 5.91 11.09
C ILE A 109 -20.62 4.81 12.14
N ASN A 110 -19.61 3.97 12.38
CA ASN A 110 -19.69 2.87 13.35
C ASN A 110 -19.77 3.38 14.79
N ALA A 111 -19.03 4.45 15.13
CA ALA A 111 -19.13 5.10 16.42
C ALA A 111 -20.53 5.71 16.65
N ILE A 112 -21.09 6.41 15.65
CA ILE A 112 -22.46 6.94 15.72
C ILE A 112 -23.47 5.80 15.85
N LYS A 113 -23.36 4.74 15.05
CA LYS A 113 -24.23 3.55 15.17
C LYS A 113 -24.15 2.90 16.55
N SER A 114 -22.97 2.84 17.17
CA SER A 114 -22.80 2.28 18.52
C SER A 114 -23.41 3.21 19.59
N LEU A 115 -23.21 4.53 19.46
CA LEU A 115 -23.77 5.53 20.38
C LEU A 115 -25.29 5.63 20.31
N PHE A 116 -25.89 5.46 19.13
CA PHE A 116 -27.34 5.55 18.91
C PHE A 116 -28.04 4.18 18.75
N GLY A 117 -27.30 3.07 18.85
CA GLY A 117 -27.75 1.70 18.56
C GLY A 117 -28.31 0.90 19.73
N PHE A 118 -28.55 1.52 20.89
CA PHE A 118 -29.32 0.90 21.97
C PHE A 118 -30.77 1.39 21.91
N GLY A 119 -31.60 0.72 21.12
CA GLY A 119 -33.02 1.06 21.13
C GLY A 119 -33.91 0.41 20.08
N LYS A 120 -33.80 -0.91 19.84
CA LYS A 120 -34.98 -1.69 19.41
C LYS A 120 -34.96 -3.07 20.05
N LYS A 121 -35.79 -3.21 21.10
CA LYS A 121 -36.46 -4.47 21.42
C LYS A 121 -37.48 -4.77 20.34
#